data_AF-A0A0A9XZL6-F1
#
_entry.id   AF-A0A0A9XZL6-F1
#
_cell.length_a   1.000
_cell.length_b   1.000
_cell.length_c   1.000
_cell.angle_alpha   90.00
_cell.angle_beta   90.00
_cell.angle_gamma   90.00
#
_symmetry.space_group_name_H-M   'P 1'
#
loop_
_entity.id
_entity.type
_entity.pdbx_description
1 polymer ?
#
loop_
_entity_poly.entity_id
_entity_poly.type
_entity_poly.pdbx_seq_one_letter_code
_entity_poly.pdbx_strand_id
1 'polypeptide(L)'
;QWDYPNAWPPLQHMVIMGLDSTGDEYAKDLAFEIAERWVRSNYRAFNETNAMFEKYDATVVGGHGGGGEYEVQLGFGWTNGVIMELLAKYGDRLTANEVFGSEELVSSAQINSPVAPQVAPLVTVLVAQTTIAAACIGAIFYLRKVNPNERYVRIPTH
;
A
#
# COMPACT_ATOMS: atom_id res chain seq x y z
N GLN A 1 -3.01 17.15 7.26
CA GLN A 1 -2.98 16.06 8.28
C GLN A 1 -3.89 14.89 7.85
N TRP A 2 -5.08 15.17 7.33
CA TRP A 2 -6.07 14.17 6.84
C TRP A 2 -5.94 13.85 5.34
N ASP A 3 -4.71 13.67 4.88
CA ASP A 3 -4.43 13.35 3.47
C ASP A 3 -3.34 12.29 3.41
N TYR A 4 -3.17 11.68 2.23
CA TYR A 4 -2.05 10.82 1.94
C TYR A 4 -0.71 11.48 2.35
N PRO A 5 0.22 10.75 3.00
CA PRO A 5 0.20 9.30 3.26
C PRO A 5 -0.40 8.89 4.62
N ASN A 6 -1.05 9.80 5.36
CA ASN A 6 -1.51 9.48 6.71
C ASN A 6 -2.76 8.58 6.71
N ALA A 7 -2.65 7.43 7.38
CA ALA A 7 -3.75 6.54 7.72
C ALA A 7 -4.21 6.76 9.16
N TRP A 8 -5.53 6.86 9.35
CA TRP A 8 -6.15 7.16 10.64
C TRP A 8 -6.89 5.95 11.20
N PRO A 9 -6.63 5.56 12.47
CA PRO A 9 -7.24 4.38 13.08
C PRO A 9 -8.78 4.32 12.97
N PRO A 10 -9.54 5.42 13.20
CA PRO A 10 -10.99 5.38 13.04
C PRO A 10 -11.45 5.07 11.60
N LEU A 11 -10.72 5.55 10.59
CA LEU A 11 -11.06 5.28 9.19
C LEU A 11 -10.80 3.81 8.83
N GLN A 12 -9.71 3.25 9.33
CA GLN A 12 -9.39 1.83 9.13
C GLN A 12 -10.46 0.95 9.77
N HIS A 13 -10.84 1.27 11.01
CA HIS A 13 -11.90 0.57 11.72
C HIS A 13 -13.23 0.57 10.97
N MET A 14 -13.68 1.74 10.49
CA MET A 14 -14.94 1.83 9.74
C MET A 14 -14.93 0.97 8.47
N VAL A 15 -13.81 0.94 7.73
CA VAL A 15 -13.67 0.08 6.54
C VAL A 15 -13.68 -1.40 6.91
N ILE A 16 -12.88 -1.80 7.89
CA ILE A 16 -12.77 -3.20 8.33
C ILE A 16 -14.12 -3.72 8.82
N MET A 17 -14.77 -3.00 9.74
CA MET A 17 -16.04 -3.41 10.33
C MET A 17 -17.19 -3.32 9.32
N GLY A 18 -17.15 -2.33 8.41
CA GLY A 18 -18.09 -2.21 7.32
C GLY A 18 -18.05 -3.44 6.41
N LEU A 19 -16.85 -3.83 5.95
CA LEU A 19 -16.65 -5.01 5.10
C LEU A 19 -17.06 -6.31 5.82
N ASP A 20 -16.66 -6.49 7.08
CA ASP A 20 -16.98 -7.68 7.86
C ASP A 20 -18.50 -7.86 8.09
N SER A 21 -19.25 -6.75 8.12
CA SER A 21 -20.71 -6.77 8.34
C SER A 21 -21.56 -7.11 7.11
N THR A 22 -20.95 -7.26 5.92
CA THR A 22 -21.69 -7.38 4.64
C THR A 22 -22.30 -8.76 4.38
N GLY A 23 -21.91 -9.79 5.14
CA GLY A 23 -22.33 -11.19 4.93
C GLY A 23 -21.72 -11.84 3.67
N ASP A 24 -20.94 -11.10 2.89
CA ASP A 24 -20.19 -11.59 1.74
C ASP A 24 -18.82 -12.13 2.20
N GLU A 25 -18.50 -13.39 1.87
CA GLU A 25 -17.27 -14.02 2.35
C GLU A 25 -16.01 -13.35 1.78
N TYR A 26 -16.06 -12.87 0.54
CA TYR A 26 -14.93 -12.16 -0.06
C TYR A 26 -14.66 -10.82 0.67
N ALA A 27 -15.72 -10.07 0.97
CA ALA A 27 -15.61 -8.83 1.76
C ALA A 27 -15.09 -9.10 3.18
N LYS A 28 -15.52 -10.19 3.82
CA LYS A 28 -15.02 -10.59 5.15
C LYS A 28 -13.54 -11.00 5.12
N ASP A 29 -13.10 -11.68 4.07
CA ASP A 29 -11.68 -12.01 3.88
C ASP A 29 -10.84 -10.76 3.64
N LEU A 30 -11.33 -9.82 2.83
CA LEU A 30 -10.68 -8.52 2.65
C LEU A 30 -10.63 -7.71 3.95
N ALA A 31 -11.70 -7.75 4.77
CA ALA A 31 -11.72 -7.10 6.08
C ALA A 31 -10.60 -7.64 6.98
N PHE A 32 -10.43 -8.96 7.00
CA PHE A 32 -9.36 -9.61 7.74
C PHE A 32 -7.98 -9.25 7.20
N GLU A 33 -7.77 -9.27 5.88
CA GLU A 33 -6.49 -8.88 5.26
C GLU A 33 -6.07 -7.45 5.64
N ILE A 34 -7.02 -6.52 5.62
CA ILE A 34 -6.79 -5.13 6.02
C ILE A 34 -6.49 -5.05 7.52
N ALA A 35 -7.25 -5.76 8.35
CA ALA A 35 -7.05 -5.81 9.79
C ALA A 35 -5.67 -6.37 10.17
N GLU A 36 -5.24 -7.46 9.52
CA GLU A 36 -3.95 -8.08 9.75
C GLU A 36 -2.81 -7.11 9.41
N ARG A 37 -2.86 -6.47 8.23
CA ARG A 37 -1.87 -5.46 7.83
C ARG A 37 -1.82 -4.29 8.81
N TRP A 38 -2.97 -3.80 9.23
CA TRP A 38 -3.07 -2.69 10.18
C TRP A 38 -2.46 -3.06 11.54
N VAL A 39 -2.86 -4.19 12.12
CA VAL A 39 -2.38 -4.68 13.42
C VAL A 39 -0.87 -4.92 13.37
N ARG A 40 -0.35 -5.56 12.31
CA ARG A 40 1.10 -5.82 12.16
C ARG A 40 1.90 -4.54 12.02
N SER A 41 1.41 -3.56 11.25
CA SER A 41 2.07 -2.25 11.14
C SER A 41 2.13 -1.53 12.49
N ASN A 42 1.01 -1.50 13.22
CA ASN A 42 0.94 -0.91 14.56
C ASN A 42 1.87 -1.63 15.55
N TYR A 43 1.88 -2.96 15.53
CA TYR A 43 2.73 -3.78 16.38
C TYR A 43 4.23 -3.51 16.13
N ARG A 44 4.62 -3.39 14.86
CA ARG A 44 6.00 -3.04 14.50
C ARG A 44 6.39 -1.66 15.05
N ALA A 45 5.56 -0.65 14.82
CA ALA A 45 5.81 0.70 15.33
C ALA A 45 5.92 0.71 16.86
N PHE A 46 5.05 -0.03 17.54
CA PHE A 46 5.08 -0.19 18.99
C PHE A 46 6.36 -0.86 19.47
N ASN A 47 6.80 -1.93 18.81
CA ASN A 47 8.02 -2.64 19.21
C ASN A 47 9.29 -1.78 19.05
N GLU A 48 9.31 -0.89 18.04
CA GLU A 48 10.43 0.01 17.79
C GLU A 48 10.44 1.23 18.73
N THR A 49 9.27 1.72 19.14
CA THR A 49 9.13 3.03 19.82
C THR A 49 8.58 2.95 21.25
N ASN A 50 8.06 1.80 21.66
CA ASN A 50 7.28 1.57 22.88
C ASN A 50 6.04 2.48 23.02
N ALA A 51 5.49 2.96 21.89
CA ALA A 51 4.33 3.85 21.88
C ALA A 51 3.39 3.54 20.71
N MET A 52 2.12 3.91 20.89
CA MET A 52 1.09 3.91 19.85
C MET A 52 0.86 5.34 19.38
N PHE A 53 0.60 5.52 18.09
CA PHE A 53 0.54 6.84 17.47
C PHE A 53 -0.88 7.26 17.10
N GLU A 54 -1.09 8.57 16.99
CA GLU A 54 -2.34 9.17 16.52
C GLU A 54 -2.75 8.65 15.13
N LYS A 55 -1.76 8.52 14.25
CA LYS A 55 -1.88 8.22 12.83
C LYS A 55 -0.62 7.49 12.37
N TYR A 56 -0.73 6.75 11.27
CA TYR A 56 0.33 5.91 10.71
C TYR A 56 0.63 6.31 9.27
N ASP A 57 1.81 5.99 8.76
CA ASP A 57 2.14 6.13 7.35
C ASP A 57 1.62 4.91 6.59
N ALA A 58 0.69 5.12 5.64
CA ALA A 58 0.10 4.05 4.84
C ALA A 58 1.10 3.38 3.88
N THR A 59 2.25 4.01 3.63
CA THR A 59 3.27 3.58 2.67
C THR A 59 4.38 2.77 3.31
N VAL A 60 4.51 2.82 4.65
CA VAL A 60 5.58 2.18 5.41
C VAL A 60 5.00 1.34 6.54
N VAL A 61 5.23 0.03 6.50
CA VAL A 61 4.87 -0.86 7.63
C VAL A 61 5.68 -0.46 8.86
N GLY A 62 5.02 -0.19 9.99
CA GLY A 62 5.66 0.35 11.19
C GLY A 62 5.89 1.87 11.16
N GLY A 63 5.61 2.53 10.04
CA GLY A 63 5.76 3.97 9.92
C GLY A 63 4.69 4.69 10.74
N HIS A 64 5.10 5.60 11.62
CA HIS A 64 4.17 6.53 12.24
C HIS A 64 3.92 7.72 11.30
N GLY A 65 2.69 8.22 11.29
CA GLY A 65 2.33 9.36 10.47
C GLY A 65 3.01 10.62 10.96
N GLY A 66 3.16 11.59 10.05
CA GLY A 66 3.82 12.86 10.31
C GLY A 66 2.98 14.05 9.89
N GLY A 67 3.54 15.24 10.12
CA GLY A 67 2.92 16.51 9.74
C GLY A 67 1.79 16.98 10.67
N GLY A 68 1.65 18.29 10.73
CA GLY A 68 0.83 19.01 11.70
C GLY A 68 1.61 20.16 12.33
N GLU A 69 0.92 21.03 13.07
CA GLU A 69 1.56 22.14 13.80
C GLU A 69 2.23 21.69 15.11
N TYR A 70 2.03 20.44 15.53
CA TYR A 70 2.46 19.91 16.83
C TYR A 70 3.21 18.60 16.68
N GLU A 71 4.11 18.36 17.63
CA GLU A 71 4.83 17.10 17.80
C GLU A 71 3.85 15.93 17.96
N VAL A 72 4.26 14.76 17.48
CA VAL A 72 3.44 13.54 17.53
C VAL A 72 3.26 13.13 18.99
N GLN A 73 2.01 13.07 19.45
CA GLN A 73 1.68 12.71 20.82
C GLN A 73 1.78 11.19 21.02
N LEU A 74 2.39 10.78 22.15
CA LEU A 74 2.56 9.38 22.53
C LEU A 74 1.29 8.83 23.19
N GLY A 75 0.81 7.70 22.68
CA GLY A 75 -0.41 7.05 23.15
C GLY A 75 -1.67 7.77 22.67
N PHE A 76 -2.51 7.08 21.91
CA PHE A 76 -3.75 7.65 21.38
C PHE A 76 -4.94 6.72 21.63
N GLY A 77 -5.98 7.25 22.27
CA GLY A 77 -7.11 6.46 22.76
C GLY A 77 -7.81 5.68 21.66
N TRP A 78 -8.02 6.29 20.48
CA TRP A 78 -8.63 5.59 19.35
C TRP A 78 -7.73 4.47 18.79
N THR A 79 -6.40 4.62 18.85
CA THR A 79 -5.49 3.63 18.27
C THR A 79 -5.50 2.39 19.14
N ASN A 80 -5.43 2.61 20.45
CA ASN A 80 -5.54 1.56 21.44
C ASN A 80 -6.90 0.84 21.34
N GLY A 81 -7.99 1.60 21.24
CA GLY A 81 -9.34 1.03 21.11
C GLY A 81 -9.50 0.16 19.87
N VAL A 82 -9.08 0.67 18.70
CA VAL A 82 -9.16 -0.06 17.43
C VAL A 82 -8.29 -1.33 17.48
N ILE A 83 -7.06 -1.25 17.98
CA ILE A 83 -6.19 -2.44 18.06
C ILE A 83 -6.77 -3.49 19.02
N MET A 84 -7.29 -3.09 20.19
CA MET A 84 -7.93 -4.01 21.12
C MET A 84 -9.15 -4.71 20.50
N GLU A 85 -9.98 -3.98 19.74
CA GLU A 85 -11.14 -4.57 19.07
C GLU A 85 -10.73 -5.55 17.96
N LEU A 86 -9.75 -5.21 17.14
CA LEU A 86 -9.26 -6.10 16.08
C LEU A 86 -8.60 -7.36 16.64
N LEU A 87 -7.85 -7.23 17.74
CA LEU A 87 -7.28 -8.39 18.45
C LEU A 87 -8.38 -9.27 19.05
N ALA A 88 -9.43 -8.67 19.63
CA ALA A 88 -10.56 -9.44 20.17
C ALA A 88 -11.35 -10.15 19.07
N LYS A 89 -11.50 -9.52 17.90
CA LYS A 89 -12.31 -10.04 16.79
C LYS A 89 -11.61 -11.07 15.91
N TYR A 90 -10.33 -10.87 15.64
CA TYR A 90 -9.55 -11.69 14.69
C TYR A 90 -8.37 -12.42 15.34
N GLY A 91 -8.25 -12.38 16.68
CA GLY A 91 -7.09 -12.92 17.41
C GLY A 91 -6.84 -14.42 17.22
N ASP A 92 -7.84 -15.19 16.81
CA ASP A 92 -7.74 -16.60 16.44
C ASP A 92 -7.06 -16.82 15.08
N ARG A 93 -7.10 -15.82 14.19
CA ARG A 93 -6.53 -15.85 12.84
C ARG A 93 -5.25 -15.04 12.70
N LEU A 94 -5.05 -14.01 13.53
CA LEU A 94 -3.91 -13.11 13.46
C LEU A 94 -2.59 -13.83 13.77
N THR A 95 -1.53 -13.46 13.06
CA THR A 95 -0.17 -13.95 13.28
C THR A 95 0.81 -12.79 13.45
N ALA A 96 1.80 -12.99 14.32
CA ALA A 96 2.91 -12.05 14.52
C ALA A 96 4.06 -12.28 13.51
N ASN A 97 4.00 -13.35 12.72
CA ASN A 97 5.07 -13.68 11.78
C ASN A 97 5.11 -12.68 10.63
N GLU A 98 6.30 -12.23 10.26
CA GLU A 98 6.53 -11.38 9.09
C GLU A 98 6.48 -12.18 7.77
N VAL A 99 5.39 -12.91 7.53
CA VAL A 99 5.15 -13.46 6.18
C VAL A 99 4.53 -12.33 5.37
N PHE A 100 5.36 -11.58 4.67
CA PHE A 100 4.93 -10.69 3.59
C PHE A 100 5.06 -11.50 2.31
N GLY A 101 3.93 -11.84 1.69
CA GLY A 101 3.89 -12.75 0.55
C GLY A 101 4.81 -12.32 -0.59
N SER A 102 5.83 -13.15 -0.84
CA SER A 102 6.43 -13.29 -2.17
C SER A 102 6.37 -14.72 -2.73
N GLU A 103 5.67 -15.68 -2.10
CA GLU A 103 5.75 -17.10 -2.52
C GLU A 103 4.43 -17.90 -2.56
N GLU A 104 3.29 -17.29 -2.92
CA GLU A 104 2.03 -18.06 -3.09
C GLU A 104 1.32 -17.91 -4.45
N LEU A 105 2.08 -17.59 -5.50
CA LEU A 105 1.59 -17.67 -6.89
C LEU A 105 2.34 -18.71 -7.76
N VAL A 106 3.25 -19.51 -7.19
CA VAL A 106 4.05 -20.49 -7.95
C VAL A 106 4.09 -21.85 -7.24
N SER A 107 2.93 -22.48 -6.99
CA SER A 107 2.92 -23.86 -6.46
C SER A 107 1.76 -24.73 -6.97
N SER A 108 1.25 -24.45 -8.18
CA SER A 108 0.21 -25.30 -8.80
C SER A 108 0.51 -25.77 -10.22
N ALA A 109 1.73 -25.62 -10.71
CA ALA A 109 2.12 -26.12 -12.04
C ALA A 109 3.40 -26.97 -11.98
N GLN A 110 3.32 -28.14 -11.34
CA GLN A 110 4.24 -29.24 -11.65
C GLN A 110 3.76 -29.93 -12.94
N ILE A 111 4.42 -29.66 -14.07
CA ILE A 111 4.52 -30.62 -15.17
C ILE A 111 5.98 -31.01 -15.34
N ASN A 112 6.24 -32.30 -15.12
CA ASN A 112 7.53 -32.98 -15.30
C ASN A 112 8.05 -32.83 -16.74
N SER A 113 9.29 -32.36 -16.94
CA SER A 113 10.22 -32.83 -17.98
C SER A 113 11.63 -32.22 -17.82
N PRO A 114 12.71 -32.95 -18.16
CA PRO A 114 14.08 -32.47 -18.01
C PRO A 114 14.57 -31.79 -19.30
N VAL A 115 14.85 -30.47 -19.28
CA VAL A 115 15.49 -29.77 -20.41
C VAL A 115 16.49 -28.71 -19.92
N ALA A 116 17.64 -28.68 -20.59
CA ALA A 116 18.88 -27.94 -20.30
C ALA A 116 18.73 -26.38 -20.25
N PRO A 117 19.74 -25.63 -19.74
CA PRO A 117 19.59 -24.20 -19.45
C PRO A 117 19.73 -23.36 -20.71
N GLN A 118 18.64 -22.70 -21.14
CA GLN A 118 18.67 -21.78 -22.31
C GLN A 118 17.98 -20.42 -22.06
N VAL A 119 17.67 -20.03 -20.82
CA VAL A 119 16.77 -18.88 -20.55
C VAL A 119 17.45 -17.50 -20.44
N ALA A 120 18.76 -17.40 -20.70
CA ALA A 120 19.49 -16.14 -20.57
C ALA A 120 19.09 -14.98 -21.53
N PRO A 121 18.61 -15.19 -22.78
CA PRO A 121 18.48 -14.07 -23.72
C PRO A 121 17.15 -13.29 -23.61
N LEU A 122 16.17 -13.75 -22.85
CA LEU A 122 14.83 -13.12 -22.80
C LEU A 122 14.73 -12.00 -21.76
N VAL A 123 15.48 -12.11 -20.65
CA VAL A 123 15.47 -11.12 -19.55
C VAL A 123 16.18 -9.83 -19.97
N THR A 124 17.21 -9.89 -20.81
CA THR A 124 17.94 -8.71 -21.30
C THR A 124 17.12 -7.84 -22.25
N VAL A 125 16.21 -8.44 -23.04
CA VAL A 125 15.35 -7.71 -23.99
C VAL A 125 14.29 -6.88 -23.25
N LEU A 126 13.72 -7.40 -22.16
CA LEU A 126 12.73 -6.71 -21.34
C LEU A 126 13.32 -5.48 -20.64
N VAL A 127 14.53 -5.59 -20.09
CA VAL A 127 15.21 -4.45 -19.43
C VAL A 127 15.48 -3.33 -20.43
N ALA A 128 15.92 -3.66 -21.65
CA ALA A 128 16.16 -2.68 -22.71
C ALA A 128 14.89 -1.92 -23.14
N GLN A 129 13.72 -2.56 -23.14
CA GLN A 129 12.45 -1.92 -23.51
C GLN A 129 12.00 -0.86 -22.51
N THR A 130 12.25 -1.08 -21.21
CA THR A 130 11.86 -0.10 -20.17
C THR A 130 12.68 1.20 -20.25
N THR A 131 13.96 1.11 -20.62
CA THR A 131 14.83 2.29 -20.72
C THR A 131 14.46 3.20 -21.89
N ILE A 132 14.04 2.61 -23.02
CA ILE A 132 13.65 3.35 -24.22
C ILE A 132 12.33 4.10 -23.98
N ALA A 133 11.34 3.47 -23.34
CA ALA A 133 10.05 4.10 -23.06
C ALA A 133 10.20 5.33 -22.14
N ALA A 134 11.03 5.26 -21.11
CA ALA A 134 11.29 6.38 -20.21
C ALA A 134 11.98 7.56 -20.93
N ALA A 135 12.93 7.27 -21.82
CA ALA A 135 13.62 8.29 -22.62
C ALA A 135 12.66 9.02 -23.59
N CYS A 136 11.72 8.28 -24.21
CA CYS A 136 10.73 8.86 -25.12
C CYS A 136 9.75 9.81 -24.40
N ILE A 137 9.32 9.46 -23.18
CA ILE A 137 8.43 10.32 -22.39
C ILE A 137 9.15 11.60 -21.97
N GLY A 138 10.39 11.51 -21.51
CA GLY A 138 11.21 12.68 -21.16
C GLY A 138 11.39 13.66 -22.32
N ALA A 139 11.63 13.15 -23.53
CA ALA A 139 11.78 13.97 -24.73
C ALA A 139 10.48 14.72 -25.11
N ILE A 140 9.30 14.09 -24.96
CA ILE A 140 8.01 14.72 -25.25
C ILE A 140 7.72 15.90 -24.30
N PHE A 141 7.99 15.73 -23.00
CA PHE A 141 7.84 16.81 -22.02
C PHE A 141 8.83 17.95 -22.26
N TYR A 142 10.07 17.62 -22.63
CA TYR A 142 11.09 18.61 -22.95
C TYR A 142 10.70 19.43 -24.20
N LEU A 143 10.29 18.76 -25.29
CA LEU A 143 9.87 19.42 -26.53
C LEU A 143 8.61 20.27 -26.34
N ARG A 144 7.66 19.83 -25.51
CA ARG A 144 6.46 20.62 -25.14
C ARG A 144 6.79 21.87 -24.32
N LYS A 145 7.87 21.85 -23.53
CA LYS A 145 8.33 23.02 -22.77
C LYS A 145 9.05 24.04 -23.67
N VAL A 146 9.72 23.58 -24.73
CA VAL A 146 10.51 24.43 -25.63
C VAL A 146 9.68 25.11 -26.73
N ASN A 147 8.52 24.55 -27.13
CA ASN A 147 7.62 25.15 -28.12
C ASN A 147 6.21 25.48 -27.55
N PRO A 148 6.02 26.64 -26.90
CA PRO A 148 4.76 27.01 -26.25
C PRO A 148 3.65 27.58 -27.17
N ASN A 149 3.85 27.67 -28.50
CA ASN A 149 3.08 28.57 -29.36
C ASN A 149 1.84 28.02 -30.11
N GLU A 150 1.24 26.89 -29.72
CA GLU A 150 0.13 26.29 -30.50
C GLU A 150 -1.25 26.18 -29.83
N ARG A 151 -1.59 26.99 -28.81
CA ARG A 151 -2.97 26.99 -28.27
C ARG A 151 -3.52 28.36 -27.91
N TYR A 152 -3.92 29.12 -28.93
CA TYR A 152 -5.02 30.07 -28.77
C TYR A 152 -5.93 30.05 -30.00
N VAL A 153 -6.91 29.14 -30.00
CA VAL A 153 -8.10 29.28 -30.85
C VAL A 153 -9.06 30.19 -30.07
N ARG A 154 -9.32 31.39 -30.59
CA ARG A 154 -10.28 32.35 -30.01
C ARG A 154 -11.71 31.84 -30.21
N ILE A 155 -12.49 31.82 -29.12
CA ILE A 155 -13.92 31.56 -29.12
C ILE A 155 -14.64 32.87 -29.54
N PRO A 156 -15.56 32.86 -30.51
CA PRO A 156 -16.30 34.07 -30.89
C PRO A 156 -17.37 34.37 -29.83
N THR A 157 -17.42 35.62 -29.37
CA THR A 157 -18.49 36.15 -28.51
C THR A 157 -19.58 36.75 -29.39
N HIS A 158 -20.82 36.26 -29.22
CA HIS A 158 -22.04 36.93 -29.69
C HIS A 158 -22.48 37.99 -28.69
#